data_AF-A0A1D8JJM3-F1
#
_entry.id   AF-A0A1D8JJM3-F1
#
_cell.length_a   1.000
_cell.length_b   1.000
_cell.length_c   1.000
_cell.angle_alpha   90.00
_cell.angle_beta   90.00
_cell.angle_gamma   90.00
#
_symmetry.space_group_name_H-M   'P 1'
#
loop_
_entity.id
_entity.type
_entity.pdbx_description
1 polymer ?
#
loop_
_entity_poly.entity_id
_entity_poly.type
_entity_poly.pdbx_seq_one_letter_code
_entity_poly.pdbx_strand_id
1 'polypeptide(L)'
;MKVLTRWSNNIMERYLPDPYVFVAILTLLVFLLGIIFTDSGPLDMVVHWGDGFWGLLSFTMQMVVVLVAGYVLAISPVFKRLLSTLANGAKSPGSAILLVTIVSLIACWINWGFGLVIGALFAKEIAKKVTTVDYRLLIASAYSGFIIWHGGLAGSIPLSIATADHPFADIMGVVPTAETIFSTYNLIIVIALVISVPLLNRFMMPKPEDTFSIDPKLLEDKAEVEVEEKKTSLTPADRLENSVLLSMLIGALGLAYLIQHFASNGFDLNLNIVNLIFFILGIIFHGTPKQFLAAIATAVKTAGGIIFQFPFYAGIMGMMVTSGLAGVISEWFVAISTEHTFHLFTFYAAGVVNFFVPSGGGQWAVQAPIMLEASEALGVSYSKTAMAIAWGDAWTNMIQPFWALPALAIAGLRAKDIMGYCVFVLLLSGLVISIGLFFF
;
A
#
# COMPACT_ATOMS: atom_id res chain seq x y z
N MET A 1 -26.01 -7.94 -5.87
CA MET A 1 -24.69 -8.02 -5.20
C MET A 1 -24.27 -9.45 -4.94
N LYS A 2 -24.92 -10.21 -4.06
CA LYS A 2 -24.50 -11.59 -3.67
C LYS A 2 -24.17 -12.54 -4.82
N VAL A 3 -24.99 -12.58 -5.89
CA VAL A 3 -24.73 -13.41 -7.08
C VAL A 3 -23.46 -12.99 -7.82
N LEU A 4 -23.26 -11.68 -8.00
CA LEU A 4 -22.09 -11.11 -8.66
C LEU A 4 -20.83 -11.34 -7.81
N THR A 5 -20.93 -11.17 -6.49
CA THR A 5 -19.82 -11.42 -5.55
C THR A 5 -19.38 -12.87 -5.58
N ARG A 6 -20.33 -13.82 -5.54
CA ARG A 6 -20.04 -15.24 -5.67
C ARG A 6 -19.41 -15.58 -7.02
N TRP A 7 -19.91 -15.00 -8.10
CA TRP A 7 -19.34 -15.19 -9.44
C TRP A 7 -17.90 -14.67 -9.54
N SER A 8 -17.63 -13.47 -9.03
CA SER A 8 -16.29 -12.88 -8.97
C SER A 8 -15.33 -13.73 -8.14
N ASN A 9 -15.74 -14.17 -6.95
CA ASN A 9 -14.96 -15.06 -6.09
C ASN A 9 -14.64 -16.37 -6.82
N ASN A 10 -15.61 -17.01 -7.48
CA ASN A 10 -15.40 -18.25 -8.21
C ASN A 10 -14.38 -18.11 -9.36
N ILE A 11 -14.37 -16.96 -10.05
CA ILE A 11 -13.38 -16.69 -11.10
C ILE A 11 -11.99 -16.54 -10.49
N MET A 12 -11.86 -15.70 -9.46
CA MET A 12 -10.56 -15.45 -8.83
C MET A 12 -9.99 -16.73 -8.20
N GLU A 13 -10.82 -17.52 -7.52
CA GLU A 13 -10.41 -18.81 -6.94
C GLU A 13 -9.85 -19.81 -7.95
N ARG A 14 -10.32 -19.75 -9.20
CA ARG A 14 -9.96 -20.68 -10.28
C ARG A 14 -8.81 -20.18 -11.15
N TYR A 15 -8.71 -18.88 -11.39
CA TYR A 15 -7.82 -18.33 -12.42
C TYR A 15 -6.73 -17.39 -11.88
N LEU A 16 -6.85 -16.84 -10.67
CA LEU A 16 -5.81 -15.96 -10.13
C LEU A 16 -4.60 -16.81 -9.69
N PRO A 17 -3.44 -16.67 -10.34
CA PRO A 17 -2.25 -17.42 -9.96
C PRO A 17 -1.62 -16.84 -8.68
N ASP A 18 -0.61 -17.53 -8.18
CA ASP A 18 0.25 -16.98 -7.12
C ASP A 18 0.92 -15.67 -7.59
N PRO A 19 1.15 -14.66 -6.72
CA PRO A 19 1.76 -13.39 -7.11
C PRO A 19 3.11 -13.51 -7.82
N TYR A 20 3.93 -14.50 -7.48
CA TYR A 20 5.17 -14.75 -8.22
C TYR A 20 4.89 -15.21 -9.65
N VAL A 21 3.97 -16.16 -9.81
CA VAL A 21 3.57 -16.64 -11.14
C VAL A 21 2.93 -15.50 -11.94
N PHE A 22 2.18 -14.62 -11.28
CA PHE A 22 1.58 -13.43 -11.88
C PHE A 22 2.66 -12.50 -12.48
N VAL A 23 3.69 -12.12 -11.71
CA VAL A 23 4.76 -11.24 -12.23
C VAL A 23 5.61 -11.92 -13.31
N ALA A 24 5.80 -13.24 -13.26
CA ALA A 24 6.48 -13.98 -14.32
C ALA A 24 5.69 -13.96 -15.64
N ILE A 25 4.38 -14.18 -15.58
CA ILE A 25 3.49 -14.06 -16.75
C ILE A 25 3.50 -12.63 -17.29
N LEU A 26 3.43 -11.63 -16.41
CA LEU A 26 3.51 -10.22 -16.81
C LEU A 26 4.84 -9.89 -17.49
N THR A 27 5.95 -10.45 -17.02
CA THR A 27 7.26 -10.29 -17.65
C THR A 27 7.23 -10.78 -19.10
N LEU A 28 6.71 -12.00 -19.33
CA LEU A 28 6.60 -12.55 -20.68
C LEU A 28 5.59 -11.77 -21.55
N LEU A 29 4.51 -11.30 -20.97
CA LEU A 29 3.52 -10.48 -21.67
C LEU A 29 4.14 -9.16 -22.14
N VAL A 30 4.82 -8.42 -21.26
CA VAL A 30 5.46 -7.14 -21.60
C VAL A 30 6.57 -7.34 -22.63
N PHE A 31 7.34 -8.42 -22.52
CA PHE A 31 8.30 -8.81 -23.55
C PHE A 31 7.66 -8.92 -24.94
N LEU A 32 6.51 -9.61 -25.05
CA LEU A 32 5.78 -9.74 -26.31
C LEU A 32 5.17 -8.41 -26.77
N LEU A 33 4.60 -7.64 -25.85
CA LEU A 33 4.01 -6.34 -26.18
C LEU A 33 5.04 -5.34 -26.69
N GLY A 34 6.26 -5.33 -26.12
CA GLY A 34 7.35 -4.51 -26.62
C GLY A 34 7.70 -4.86 -28.07
N ILE A 35 7.84 -6.15 -28.40
CA ILE A 35 8.13 -6.59 -29.78
C ILE A 35 7.01 -6.20 -30.76
N ILE A 36 5.75 -6.22 -30.32
CA ILE A 36 4.59 -5.97 -31.20
C ILE A 36 4.34 -4.49 -31.41
N PHE A 37 4.51 -3.67 -30.36
CA PHE A 37 4.04 -2.29 -30.34
C PHE A 37 5.17 -1.25 -30.34
N THR A 38 6.43 -1.67 -30.37
CA THR A 38 7.60 -0.78 -30.45
C THR A 38 8.59 -1.26 -31.51
N ASP A 39 9.63 -0.48 -31.76
CA ASP A 39 10.71 -0.83 -32.69
C ASP A 39 11.74 -1.82 -32.09
N SER A 40 11.50 -2.34 -30.88
CA SER A 40 12.42 -3.23 -30.16
C SER A 40 12.37 -4.66 -30.69
N GLY A 41 13.54 -5.25 -30.98
CA GLY A 41 13.67 -6.67 -31.28
C GLY A 41 13.63 -7.56 -30.04
N PRO A 42 13.55 -8.89 -30.20
CA PRO A 42 13.55 -9.82 -29.07
C PRO A 42 14.78 -9.71 -28.16
N LEU A 43 15.96 -9.47 -28.73
CA LEU A 43 17.19 -9.30 -27.95
C LEU A 43 17.18 -7.99 -27.17
N ASP A 44 16.68 -6.91 -27.78
CA ASP A 44 16.57 -5.61 -27.12
C ASP A 44 15.70 -5.72 -25.87
N MET A 45 14.55 -6.38 -25.97
CA MET A 45 13.67 -6.61 -24.82
C MET A 45 14.33 -7.42 -23.70
N VAL A 46 15.20 -8.40 -24.01
CA VAL A 46 16.00 -9.11 -22.99
C VAL A 46 16.99 -8.17 -22.31
N VAL A 47 17.69 -7.34 -23.08
CA VAL A 47 18.67 -6.37 -22.56
C VAL A 47 17.97 -5.34 -21.68
N HIS A 48 16.85 -4.77 -22.16
CA HIS A 48 16.02 -3.83 -21.42
C HIS A 48 15.54 -4.39 -20.08
N TRP A 49 15.13 -5.67 -20.06
CA TRP A 49 14.75 -6.35 -18.82
C TRP A 49 15.94 -6.53 -17.86
N GLY A 50 17.08 -7.00 -18.38
CA GLY A 50 18.28 -7.25 -17.59
C GLY A 50 18.89 -5.98 -16.99
N ASP A 51 19.01 -4.92 -17.78
CA ASP A 51 19.55 -3.63 -17.34
C ASP A 51 18.60 -2.93 -16.35
N GLY A 52 17.28 -3.09 -16.53
CA GLY A 52 16.26 -2.56 -15.63
C GLY A 52 16.11 -3.33 -14.31
N PHE A 53 16.54 -4.59 -14.24
CA PHE A 53 16.24 -5.52 -13.13
C PHE A 53 16.65 -5.00 -11.74
N TRP A 54 17.72 -4.19 -11.68
CA TRP A 54 18.24 -3.62 -10.43
C TRP A 54 17.88 -2.14 -10.23
N GLY A 55 17.15 -1.53 -11.17
CA GLY A 55 16.88 -0.09 -11.21
C GLY A 55 16.07 0.44 -10.03
N LEU A 56 15.34 -0.42 -9.32
CA LEU A 56 14.52 -0.04 -8.16
C LEU A 56 15.09 -0.48 -6.82
N LEU A 57 16.35 -0.90 -6.71
CA LEU A 57 16.90 -1.43 -5.45
C LEU A 57 16.78 -0.46 -4.26
N SER A 58 17.17 0.81 -4.45
CA SER A 58 17.08 1.83 -3.40
C SER A 58 15.63 2.06 -2.95
N PHE A 59 14.72 2.21 -3.92
CA PHE A 59 13.29 2.37 -3.66
C PHE A 59 12.68 1.12 -2.98
N THR A 60 13.09 -0.07 -3.38
CA THR A 60 12.68 -1.34 -2.76
C THR A 60 13.03 -1.35 -1.28
N MET A 61 14.26 -0.95 -0.93
CA MET A 61 14.68 -0.89 0.46
C MET A 61 13.86 0.12 1.26
N GLN A 62 13.51 1.27 0.67
CA GLN A 62 12.61 2.23 1.31
C GLN A 62 11.23 1.62 1.58
N MET A 63 10.64 0.89 0.62
CA MET A 63 9.33 0.25 0.80
C MET A 63 9.37 -0.90 1.82
N VAL A 64 10.46 -1.66 1.85
CA VAL A 64 10.71 -2.68 2.89
C VAL A 64 10.74 -2.02 4.27
N VAL A 65 11.45 -0.91 4.41
CA VAL A 65 11.50 -0.14 5.66
C VAL A 65 10.12 0.37 6.06
N VAL A 66 9.34 0.94 5.14
CA VAL A 66 7.97 1.41 5.42
C VAL A 66 7.12 0.27 5.97
N LEU A 67 7.12 -0.89 5.31
CA LEU A 67 6.35 -2.05 5.76
C LEU A 67 6.85 -2.59 7.10
N VAL A 68 8.16 -2.77 7.27
CA VAL A 68 8.75 -3.34 8.49
C VAL A 68 8.53 -2.42 9.68
N ALA A 69 8.78 -1.11 9.56
CA ALA A 69 8.56 -0.15 10.62
C ALA A 69 7.07 -0.05 10.98
N GLY A 70 6.19 -0.03 9.97
CA GLY A 70 4.74 -0.13 10.14
C GLY A 70 4.32 -1.40 10.89
N TYR A 71 4.85 -2.55 10.50
CA TYR A 71 4.56 -3.83 11.15
C TYR A 71 4.99 -3.82 12.61
N VAL A 72 6.24 -3.42 12.89
CA VAL A 72 6.78 -3.36 14.25
C VAL A 72 5.91 -2.50 15.15
N LEU A 73 5.47 -1.34 14.67
CA LEU A 73 4.58 -0.47 15.42
C LEU A 73 3.22 -1.16 15.68
N ALA A 74 2.64 -1.79 14.66
CA ALA A 74 1.34 -2.45 14.73
C ALA A 74 1.28 -3.60 15.74
N ILE A 75 2.38 -4.35 15.92
CA ILE A 75 2.45 -5.45 16.91
C ILE A 75 2.92 -5.01 18.30
N SER A 76 3.11 -3.72 18.53
CA SER A 76 3.53 -3.23 19.85
C SER A 76 2.43 -3.47 20.92
N PRO A 77 2.81 -3.59 22.21
CA PRO A 77 1.86 -3.73 23.31
C PRO A 77 0.78 -2.64 23.35
N VAL A 78 1.12 -1.42 22.93
CA VAL A 78 0.20 -0.28 22.85
C VAL A 78 -0.92 -0.56 21.85
N PHE A 79 -0.55 -0.94 20.62
CA PHE A 79 -1.54 -1.22 19.58
C PHE A 79 -2.31 -2.52 19.82
N LYS A 80 -1.69 -3.56 20.39
CA LYS A 80 -2.41 -4.78 20.81
C LYS A 80 -3.57 -4.46 21.76
N ARG A 81 -3.35 -3.60 22.77
CA ARG A 81 -4.38 -3.14 23.71
C ARG A 81 -5.45 -2.27 23.03
N LEU A 82 -5.03 -1.36 22.15
CA LEU A 82 -5.94 -0.50 21.40
C LEU A 82 -6.90 -1.34 20.53
N LEU A 83 -6.37 -2.29 19.76
CA LEU A 83 -7.17 -3.15 18.89
C LEU A 83 -8.15 -4.01 19.67
N SER A 84 -7.71 -4.63 20.77
CA SER A 84 -8.59 -5.43 21.62
C SER A 84 -9.76 -4.60 22.18
N THR A 85 -9.49 -3.35 22.55
CA THR A 85 -10.49 -2.39 23.03
C THR A 85 -11.47 -2.00 21.92
N LEU A 86 -10.97 -1.61 20.75
CA LEU A 86 -11.81 -1.27 19.59
C LEU A 86 -12.69 -2.45 19.16
N ALA A 87 -12.17 -3.68 19.24
CA ALA A 87 -12.91 -4.88 18.86
C ALA A 87 -14.18 -5.10 19.70
N ASN A 88 -14.27 -4.53 20.91
CA ASN A 88 -15.50 -4.58 21.73
C ASN A 88 -16.67 -3.81 21.09
N GLY A 89 -16.41 -2.92 20.12
CA GLY A 89 -17.45 -2.23 19.35
C GLY A 89 -18.13 -3.13 18.29
N ALA A 90 -17.53 -4.25 17.92
CA ALA A 90 -18.06 -5.16 16.91
C ALA A 90 -19.10 -6.13 17.52
N LYS A 91 -20.37 -5.73 17.52
CA LYS A 91 -21.49 -6.50 18.11
C LYS A 91 -22.20 -7.46 17.14
N SER A 92 -21.90 -7.37 15.85
CA SER A 92 -22.51 -8.14 14.77
C SER A 92 -21.55 -8.29 13.59
N PRO A 93 -21.74 -9.27 12.69
CA PRO A 93 -20.93 -9.40 11.46
C PRO A 93 -20.86 -8.12 10.65
N GLY A 94 -21.99 -7.42 10.48
CA GLY A 94 -21.99 -6.18 9.71
C GLY A 94 -21.27 -5.03 10.40
N SER A 95 -21.34 -4.90 11.73
CA SER A 95 -20.55 -3.89 12.44
C SER A 95 -19.06 -4.23 12.46
N ALA A 96 -18.71 -5.53 12.48
CA ALA A 96 -17.34 -6.00 12.34
C ALA A 96 -16.73 -5.56 11.01
N ILE A 97 -17.43 -5.79 9.89
CA ILE A 97 -17.01 -5.34 8.55
C ILE A 97 -16.80 -3.83 8.49
N LEU A 98 -17.78 -3.04 8.96
CA LEU A 98 -17.67 -1.57 8.97
C LEU A 98 -16.47 -1.10 9.78
N LEU A 99 -16.30 -1.64 10.99
CA LEU A 99 -15.27 -1.21 11.92
C LEU A 99 -13.86 -1.55 11.41
N VAL A 100 -13.65 -2.76 10.89
CA VAL A 100 -12.37 -3.13 10.27
C VAL A 100 -12.06 -2.24 9.07
N THR A 101 -13.04 -1.99 8.20
CA THR A 101 -12.83 -1.16 7.01
C THR A 101 -12.41 0.25 7.41
N ILE A 102 -13.11 0.88 8.36
CA ILE A 102 -12.82 2.26 8.81
C ILE A 102 -11.44 2.34 9.46
N VAL A 103 -11.12 1.41 10.37
CA VAL A 103 -9.80 1.38 11.03
C VAL A 103 -8.69 1.20 10.00
N SER A 104 -8.88 0.32 9.02
CA SER A 104 -7.86 0.09 8.00
C SER A 104 -7.71 1.27 7.04
N LEU A 105 -8.80 1.93 6.62
CA LEU A 105 -8.73 3.15 5.81
C LEU A 105 -7.93 4.24 6.52
N ILE A 106 -8.28 4.55 7.77
CA ILE A 106 -7.57 5.57 8.58
C ILE A 106 -6.08 5.20 8.69
N ALA A 107 -5.79 3.93 9.00
CA ALA A 107 -4.42 3.48 9.15
C ALA A 107 -3.64 3.55 7.83
N CYS A 108 -4.23 3.15 6.70
CA CYS A 108 -3.58 3.21 5.38
C CYS A 108 -3.40 4.64 4.88
N TRP A 109 -4.30 5.56 5.23
CA TRP A 109 -4.16 6.98 4.94
C TRP A 109 -2.99 7.60 5.71
N ILE A 110 -2.72 7.15 6.94
CA ILE A 110 -1.56 7.60 7.72
C ILE A 110 -0.27 6.96 7.20
N ASN A 111 -0.27 5.63 7.09
CA ASN A 111 0.87 4.87 6.60
C ASN A 111 0.39 3.51 6.10
N TRP A 112 0.67 3.23 4.83
CA TRP A 112 0.15 2.04 4.17
C TRP A 112 0.76 0.74 4.67
N GLY A 113 2.06 0.75 5.03
CA GLY A 113 2.74 -0.42 5.59
C GLY A 113 2.14 -0.81 6.94
N PHE A 114 1.89 0.18 7.80
CA PHE A 114 1.15 0.01 9.05
C PHE A 114 -0.31 -0.39 8.82
N GLY A 115 -1.00 0.25 7.87
CA GLY A 115 -2.40 0.03 7.57
C GLY A 115 -2.74 -1.39 7.10
N LEU A 116 -1.92 -1.94 6.20
CA LEU A 116 -2.04 -3.33 5.73
C LEU A 116 -1.91 -4.33 6.87
N VAL A 117 -0.97 -4.10 7.79
CA VAL A 117 -0.70 -4.98 8.92
C VAL A 117 -1.79 -4.85 9.98
N ILE A 118 -2.08 -3.62 10.42
CA ILE A 118 -3.02 -3.39 11.51
C ILE A 118 -4.45 -3.77 11.12
N GLY A 119 -4.84 -3.56 9.85
CA GLY A 119 -6.12 -4.02 9.34
C GLY A 119 -6.28 -5.53 9.46
N ALA A 120 -5.26 -6.30 9.05
CA ALA A 120 -5.27 -7.76 9.13
C ALA A 120 -5.25 -8.27 10.58
N LEU A 121 -4.41 -7.68 11.45
CA LEU A 121 -4.37 -8.03 12.87
C LEU A 121 -5.71 -7.74 13.56
N PHE A 122 -6.32 -6.59 13.25
CA PHE A 122 -7.61 -6.22 13.81
C PHE A 122 -8.74 -7.11 13.31
N ALA A 123 -8.71 -7.50 12.04
CA ALA A 123 -9.64 -8.48 11.49
C ALA A 123 -9.52 -9.83 12.20
N LYS A 124 -8.31 -10.33 12.49
CA LYS A 124 -8.12 -11.55 13.31
C LYS A 124 -8.73 -11.37 14.70
N GLU A 125 -8.47 -10.25 15.37
CA GLU A 125 -8.98 -9.99 16.71
C GLU A 125 -10.52 -9.91 16.75
N ILE A 126 -11.13 -9.33 15.71
CA ILE A 126 -12.59 -9.32 15.56
C ILE A 126 -13.14 -10.71 15.26
N ALA A 127 -12.49 -11.50 14.41
CA ALA A 127 -12.94 -12.85 14.06
C ALA A 127 -12.94 -13.81 15.27
N LYS A 128 -12.06 -13.60 16.26
CA LYS A 128 -12.09 -14.32 17.54
C LYS A 128 -13.35 -14.04 18.36
N LYS A 129 -13.92 -12.83 18.25
CA LYS A 129 -15.10 -12.38 19.02
C LYS A 129 -16.41 -12.59 18.26
N VAL A 130 -16.42 -12.28 16.97
CA VAL A 130 -17.58 -12.37 16.08
C VAL A 130 -17.41 -13.58 15.17
N THR A 131 -17.58 -14.78 15.72
CA THR A 131 -17.32 -16.06 15.01
C THR A 131 -18.22 -16.30 13.79
N THR A 132 -19.32 -15.55 13.67
CA THR A 132 -20.28 -15.61 12.57
C THR A 132 -19.96 -14.65 11.41
N VAL A 133 -18.86 -13.91 11.48
CA VAL A 133 -18.42 -13.04 10.38
C VAL A 133 -17.74 -13.86 9.28
N ASP A 134 -17.98 -13.48 8.03
CA ASP A 134 -17.23 -14.05 6.90
C ASP A 134 -15.78 -13.58 6.97
N TYR A 135 -14.88 -14.50 7.27
CA TYR A 135 -13.48 -14.17 7.50
C TYR A 135 -12.80 -13.67 6.23
N ARG A 136 -13.17 -14.19 5.06
CA ARG A 136 -12.60 -13.75 3.77
C ARG A 136 -13.00 -12.31 3.46
N LEU A 137 -14.28 -11.97 3.61
CA LEU A 137 -14.77 -10.60 3.45
C LEU A 137 -14.20 -9.67 4.52
N LEU A 138 -14.00 -10.14 5.76
CA LEU A 138 -13.38 -9.34 6.82
C LEU A 138 -11.92 -8.97 6.47
N ILE A 139 -11.16 -9.93 5.94
CA ILE A 139 -9.79 -9.67 5.45
C ILE A 139 -9.79 -8.82 4.18
N ALA A 140 -10.73 -9.04 3.25
CA ALA A 140 -10.91 -8.17 2.08
C ALA A 140 -11.25 -6.73 2.51
N SER A 141 -12.03 -6.58 3.58
CA SER A 141 -12.40 -5.29 4.15
C SER A 141 -11.21 -4.57 4.78
N ALA A 142 -10.34 -5.32 5.47
CA ALA A 142 -9.05 -4.80 5.90
C ALA A 142 -8.19 -4.39 4.70
N TYR A 143 -8.00 -5.26 3.72
CA TYR A 143 -7.17 -4.95 2.56
C TYR A 143 -7.70 -3.75 1.75
N SER A 144 -9.02 -3.59 1.65
CA SER A 144 -9.64 -2.46 0.95
C SER A 144 -9.28 -1.09 1.53
N GLY A 145 -8.79 -1.02 2.76
CA GLY A 145 -8.26 0.21 3.34
C GLY A 145 -7.09 0.79 2.55
N PHE A 146 -6.32 -0.07 1.86
CA PHE A 146 -5.20 0.33 1.03
C PHE A 146 -5.63 1.23 -0.14
N ILE A 147 -6.90 1.27 -0.56
CA ILE A 147 -7.35 2.10 -1.69
C ILE A 147 -7.04 3.61 -1.54
N ILE A 148 -6.96 4.13 -0.31
CA ILE A 148 -6.69 5.56 -0.06
C ILE A 148 -5.25 5.87 0.30
N TRP A 149 -4.35 4.88 0.18
CA TRP A 149 -2.96 4.99 0.64
C TRP A 149 -2.20 6.13 -0.03
N HIS A 150 -2.39 6.30 -1.33
CA HIS A 150 -1.63 7.23 -2.15
C HIS A 150 -2.17 8.66 -2.07
N GLY A 151 -3.45 8.80 -1.73
CA GLY A 151 -4.08 10.07 -1.33
C GLY A 151 -3.80 10.47 0.13
N GLY A 152 -2.93 9.75 0.84
CA GLY A 152 -2.62 9.94 2.25
C GLY A 152 -1.18 10.35 2.54
N LEU A 153 -0.85 10.42 3.83
CA LEU A 153 0.41 10.92 4.38
C LEU A 153 1.64 10.09 4.03
N ALA A 154 1.45 8.89 3.47
CA ALA A 154 2.52 7.99 3.02
C ALA A 154 2.47 7.72 1.50
N GLY A 155 1.76 8.55 0.72
CA GLY A 155 1.69 8.41 -0.72
C GLY A 155 3.06 8.65 -1.38
N SER A 156 3.57 7.69 -2.15
CA SER A 156 4.94 7.76 -2.67
C SER A 156 5.16 8.93 -3.62
N ILE A 157 4.22 9.18 -4.52
CA ILE A 157 4.31 10.28 -5.51
C ILE A 157 4.21 11.65 -4.84
N PRO A 158 3.15 11.99 -4.07
CA PRO A 158 3.05 13.31 -3.46
C PRO A 158 4.22 13.63 -2.53
N LEU A 159 4.76 12.64 -1.81
CA LEU A 159 5.95 12.83 -0.98
C LEU A 159 7.23 12.96 -1.81
N SER A 160 7.34 12.24 -2.94
CA SER A 160 8.49 12.32 -3.82
C SER A 160 8.60 13.71 -4.45
N ILE A 161 7.51 14.27 -4.96
CA ILE A 161 7.50 15.61 -5.60
C ILE A 161 7.57 16.77 -4.60
N ALA A 162 7.34 16.49 -3.31
CA ALA A 162 7.58 17.44 -2.23
C ALA A 162 9.06 17.50 -1.79
N THR A 163 9.93 16.63 -2.33
CA THR A 163 11.35 16.57 -1.96
C THR A 163 12.19 17.38 -2.94
N ALA A 164 13.03 18.31 -2.45
CA ALA A 164 13.75 19.28 -3.30
C ALA A 164 14.52 18.69 -4.49
N ASP A 165 15.20 17.56 -4.31
CA ASP A 165 16.07 16.95 -5.33
C ASP A 165 15.36 15.87 -6.17
N HIS A 166 14.05 15.97 -6.34
CA HIS A 166 13.31 14.99 -7.14
C HIS A 166 13.64 15.14 -8.65
N PRO A 167 13.61 14.06 -9.45
CA PRO A 167 14.11 14.06 -10.84
C PRO A 167 13.41 15.01 -11.84
N PHE A 168 12.31 15.64 -11.44
CA PHE A 168 11.47 16.48 -12.30
C PHE A 168 11.32 17.91 -11.76
N ALA A 169 12.11 18.30 -10.75
CA ALA A 169 12.00 19.60 -10.10
C ALA A 169 12.23 20.76 -11.09
N ASP A 170 13.06 20.57 -12.11
CA ASP A 170 13.30 21.57 -13.16
C ASP A 170 12.07 21.83 -14.06
N ILE A 171 11.14 20.87 -14.14
CA ILE A 171 9.92 20.96 -14.96
C ILE A 171 8.75 21.50 -14.12
N MET A 172 8.53 20.92 -12.94
CA MET A 172 7.33 21.19 -12.14
C MET A 172 7.58 21.99 -10.86
N GLY A 173 8.84 22.28 -10.53
CA GLY A 173 9.22 22.79 -9.22
C GLY A 173 8.97 21.76 -8.10
N VAL A 174 9.24 22.15 -6.86
CA VAL A 174 8.90 21.35 -5.68
C VAL A 174 7.44 21.60 -5.33
N VAL A 175 6.61 20.55 -5.34
CA VAL A 175 5.17 20.66 -5.07
C VAL A 175 4.88 20.28 -3.61
N PRO A 176 4.47 21.22 -2.75
CA PRO A 176 4.21 20.94 -1.34
C PRO A 176 2.98 20.04 -1.16
N THR A 177 2.92 19.33 -0.03
CA THR A 177 1.78 18.43 0.30
C THR A 177 0.44 19.17 0.41
N ALA A 178 0.46 20.48 0.64
CA ALA A 178 -0.71 21.36 0.62
C ALA A 178 -1.45 21.35 -0.74
N GLU A 179 -0.71 21.18 -1.84
CA GLU A 179 -1.27 21.16 -3.20
C GLU A 179 -1.62 19.74 -3.68
N THR A 180 -1.24 18.71 -2.92
CA THR A 180 -1.45 17.30 -3.27
C THR A 180 -2.35 16.63 -2.24
N ILE A 181 -1.78 16.11 -1.14
CA ILE A 181 -2.47 15.35 -0.09
C ILE A 181 -3.59 16.17 0.56
N PHE A 182 -3.32 17.45 0.86
CA PHE A 182 -4.28 18.34 1.54
C PHE A 182 -5.07 19.22 0.57
N SER A 183 -4.97 18.97 -0.74
CA SER A 183 -5.81 19.65 -1.71
C SER A 183 -7.28 19.29 -1.52
N THR A 184 -8.18 20.24 -1.80
CA THR A 184 -9.62 20.07 -1.60
C THR A 184 -10.17 18.88 -2.37
N TYR A 185 -9.80 18.70 -3.64
CA TYR A 185 -10.30 17.59 -4.47
C TYR A 185 -9.85 16.23 -3.92
N ASN A 186 -8.58 16.11 -3.48
CA ASN A 186 -8.07 14.87 -2.92
C ASN A 186 -8.80 14.51 -1.62
N LEU A 187 -9.01 15.49 -0.73
CA LEU A 187 -9.76 15.28 0.51
C LEU A 187 -11.22 14.89 0.25
N ILE A 188 -11.87 15.46 -0.78
CA ILE A 188 -13.22 15.06 -1.19
C ILE A 188 -13.23 13.58 -1.62
N ILE A 189 -12.28 13.15 -2.45
CA ILE A 189 -12.16 11.74 -2.89
C ILE A 189 -11.94 10.82 -1.68
N VAL A 190 -11.00 11.17 -0.79
CA VAL A 190 -10.71 10.39 0.42
C VAL A 190 -11.96 10.26 1.30
N ILE A 191 -12.66 11.37 1.58
CA ILE A 191 -13.88 11.35 2.42
C ILE A 191 -14.97 10.50 1.76
N ALA A 192 -15.18 10.64 0.45
CA ALA A 192 -16.15 9.86 -0.29
C ALA A 192 -15.85 8.36 -0.17
N LEU A 193 -14.59 7.94 -0.32
CA LEU A 193 -14.16 6.55 -0.17
C LEU A 193 -14.27 6.05 1.28
N VAL A 194 -13.96 6.90 2.27
CA VAL A 194 -14.13 6.58 3.69
C VAL A 194 -15.58 6.28 4.04
N ILE A 195 -16.53 6.86 3.33
CA ILE A 195 -17.96 6.58 3.49
C ILE A 195 -18.39 5.38 2.64
N SER A 196 -18.03 5.37 1.36
CA SER A 196 -18.59 4.43 0.38
C SER A 196 -18.01 3.00 0.52
N VAL A 197 -16.72 2.85 0.82
CA VAL A 197 -16.06 1.54 0.89
C VAL A 197 -16.56 0.69 2.06
N PRO A 198 -16.69 1.20 3.31
CA PRO A 198 -17.29 0.41 4.39
C PRO A 198 -18.73 -0.03 4.09
N LEU A 199 -19.53 0.84 3.46
CA LEU A 199 -20.90 0.52 3.09
C LEU A 199 -20.95 -0.57 2.02
N LEU A 200 -20.07 -0.51 1.02
CA LEU A 200 -19.93 -1.56 0.01
C LEU A 200 -19.53 -2.89 0.63
N ASN A 201 -18.48 -2.90 1.46
CA ASN A 201 -18.01 -4.11 2.12
C ASN A 201 -19.11 -4.76 2.95
N ARG A 202 -19.87 -3.96 3.71
CA ARG A 202 -21.05 -4.46 4.43
C ARG A 202 -22.11 -5.04 3.49
N PHE A 203 -22.34 -4.40 2.35
CA PHE A 203 -23.33 -4.85 1.35
C PHE A 203 -22.92 -6.14 0.63
N MET A 204 -21.64 -6.47 0.62
CA MET A 204 -21.10 -7.72 0.07
C MET A 204 -21.25 -8.93 1.00
N MET A 205 -21.76 -8.76 2.23
CA MET A 205 -21.91 -9.85 3.18
C MET A 205 -22.69 -11.04 2.58
N PRO A 206 -22.15 -12.27 2.70
CA PRO A 206 -22.85 -13.47 2.27
C PRO A 206 -24.08 -13.73 3.16
N LYS A 207 -24.91 -14.68 2.74
CA LYS A 207 -25.93 -15.23 3.64
C LYS A 207 -25.24 -16.07 4.73
N PRO A 208 -25.85 -16.24 5.91
CA PRO A 208 -25.27 -17.05 6.98
C PRO A 208 -24.86 -18.48 6.55
N GLU A 209 -25.61 -19.08 5.63
CA GLU A 209 -25.35 -20.42 5.06
C GLU A 209 -24.11 -20.48 4.14
N ASP A 210 -23.71 -19.35 3.57
CA ASP A 210 -22.57 -19.22 2.65
C ASP A 210 -21.33 -18.60 3.34
N THR A 211 -21.43 -18.28 4.64
CA THR A 211 -20.37 -17.60 5.40
C THR A 211 -19.18 -18.53 5.63
N PHE A 212 -17.99 -18.07 5.26
CA PHE A 212 -16.74 -18.71 5.63
C PHE A 212 -16.29 -18.25 7.03
N SER A 213 -16.70 -18.97 8.06
CA SER A 213 -16.21 -18.78 9.44
C SER A 213 -14.89 -19.53 9.66
N ILE A 214 -13.97 -18.92 10.41
CA ILE A 214 -12.70 -19.54 10.82
C ILE A 214 -12.76 -19.97 12.30
N ASP A 215 -12.17 -21.12 12.63
CA ASP A 215 -12.02 -21.55 14.03
C ASP A 215 -11.11 -20.56 14.77
N PRO A 216 -11.59 -19.88 15.84
CA PRO A 216 -10.77 -18.96 16.63
C PRO A 216 -9.44 -19.53 17.11
N LYS A 217 -9.35 -20.84 17.33
CA LYS A 217 -8.10 -21.51 17.74
C LYS A 217 -6.99 -21.41 16.69
N LEU A 218 -7.35 -21.26 15.41
CA LEU A 218 -6.40 -21.04 14.32
C LEU A 218 -5.88 -19.60 14.27
N LEU A 219 -6.54 -18.68 14.98
CA LEU A 219 -6.17 -17.25 15.05
C LEU A 219 -5.32 -16.89 16.26
N GLU A 220 -5.12 -17.83 17.19
CA GLU A 220 -4.21 -17.66 18.32
C GLU A 220 -2.77 -17.58 17.78
N ASP A 221 -2.04 -16.55 18.21
CA ASP A 221 -0.65 -16.37 17.79
C ASP A 221 0.18 -17.47 18.48
N LYS A 222 0.67 -18.44 17.68
CA LYS A 222 1.39 -19.64 18.18
C LYS A 222 2.72 -19.36 18.89
N ALA A 223 3.11 -18.10 19.00
CA ALA A 223 4.16 -17.66 19.90
C ALA A 223 3.89 -16.18 20.18
N GLU A 224 3.36 -15.86 21.36
CA GLU A 224 3.97 -14.75 22.05
C GLU A 224 5.47 -15.07 22.04
N VAL A 225 6.31 -14.13 21.62
CA VAL A 225 7.73 -14.25 21.91
C VAL A 225 7.79 -14.18 23.44
N GLU A 226 7.55 -15.31 24.10
CA GLU A 226 8.02 -15.60 25.43
C GLU A 226 9.52 -15.52 25.28
N VAL A 227 10.01 -14.31 25.41
CA VAL A 227 11.40 -14.07 25.69
C VAL A 227 11.63 -14.84 26.99
N GLU A 228 12.22 -16.04 26.88
CA GLU A 228 12.51 -16.90 28.03
C GLU A 228 13.02 -16.01 29.17
N GLU A 229 12.27 -15.94 30.28
CA GLU A 229 12.76 -15.33 31.51
C GLU A 229 13.87 -16.23 32.07
N LYS A 230 15.09 -16.10 31.55
CA LYS A 230 16.25 -16.68 32.21
C LYS A 230 16.65 -15.80 33.39
N LYS A 231 16.10 -16.15 34.57
CA LYS A 231 16.65 -15.75 35.87
C LYS A 231 17.88 -16.59 36.19
N THR A 232 19.07 -16.03 35.97
CA THR A 232 20.28 -16.20 36.82
C THR A 232 21.32 -15.16 36.36
N SER A 233 21.62 -14.17 37.21
CA SER A 233 22.58 -13.06 37.01
C SER A 233 22.68 -12.48 35.59
N LEU A 234 21.91 -11.41 35.32
CA LEU A 234 22.02 -10.64 34.06
C LEU A 234 23.45 -10.14 33.86
N THR A 235 24.09 -10.57 32.78
CA THR A 235 25.39 -10.04 32.34
C THR A 235 25.24 -8.55 32.00
N PRO A 236 26.33 -7.77 31.93
CA PRO A 236 26.25 -6.38 31.47
C PRO A 236 25.57 -6.23 30.10
N ALA A 237 25.78 -7.17 29.18
CA ALA A 237 25.10 -7.21 27.88
C ALA A 237 23.59 -7.43 28.04
N ASP A 238 23.17 -8.42 28.84
CA ASP A 238 21.73 -8.66 29.10
C ASP A 238 21.05 -7.43 29.70
N ARG A 239 21.75 -6.68 30.57
CA ARG A 239 21.21 -5.43 31.13
C ARG A 239 20.98 -4.37 30.06
N LEU A 240 21.88 -4.24 29.09
CA LEU A 240 21.72 -3.30 27.98
C LEU A 240 20.58 -3.73 27.05
N GLU A 241 20.51 -5.02 26.70
CA GLU A 241 19.45 -5.57 25.85
C GLU A 241 18.04 -5.42 26.47
N ASN A 242 17.95 -5.42 27.81
CA ASN A 242 16.69 -5.22 28.55
C ASN A 242 16.54 -3.79 29.09
N SER A 243 17.40 -2.84 28.70
CA SER A 243 17.39 -1.48 29.24
C SER A 243 16.29 -0.64 28.60
N VAL A 244 15.26 -0.32 29.38
CA VAL A 244 14.25 0.67 28.98
C VAL A 244 14.87 2.04 28.78
N LEU A 245 15.82 2.42 29.64
CA LEU A 245 16.50 3.71 29.55
C LEU A 245 17.22 3.87 28.19
N LEU A 246 17.87 2.81 27.69
CA LEU A 246 18.55 2.87 26.40
C LEU A 246 17.55 3.15 25.26
N SER A 247 16.44 2.39 25.21
CA SER A 247 15.38 2.64 24.21
C SER A 247 14.79 4.04 24.33
N MET A 248 14.56 4.53 25.56
CA MET A 248 14.00 5.88 25.77
C MET A 248 14.98 6.98 25.38
N LEU A 249 16.28 6.81 25.60
CA LEU A 249 17.30 7.79 25.18
C LEU A 249 17.39 7.87 23.64
N ILE A 250 17.40 6.73 22.95
CA ILE A 250 17.35 6.70 21.48
C ILE A 250 16.02 7.28 20.97
N GLY A 251 14.91 6.94 21.62
CA GLY A 251 13.60 7.51 21.33
C GLY A 251 13.58 9.03 21.49
N ALA A 252 14.14 9.55 22.58
CA ALA A 252 14.23 10.99 22.85
C ALA A 252 15.10 11.71 21.83
N LEU A 253 16.22 11.11 21.40
CA LEU A 253 17.07 11.65 20.33
C LEU A 253 16.28 11.80 19.02
N GLY A 254 15.57 10.76 18.62
CA GLY A 254 14.74 10.78 17.42
C GLY A 254 13.59 11.78 17.51
N LEU A 255 12.89 11.83 18.65
CA LEU A 255 11.84 12.82 18.88
C LEU A 255 12.38 14.26 18.86
N ALA A 256 13.56 14.51 19.42
CA ALA A 256 14.18 15.83 19.40
C ALA A 256 14.49 16.28 17.97
N TYR A 257 15.02 15.38 17.12
CA TYR A 257 15.21 15.66 15.70
C TYR A 257 13.89 15.96 14.99
N LEU A 258 12.86 15.12 15.21
CA LEU A 258 11.53 15.33 14.59
C LEU A 258 10.92 16.68 15.01
N ILE A 259 11.01 17.04 16.29
CA ILE A 259 10.53 18.34 16.80
C ILE A 259 11.29 19.49 16.14
N GLN A 260 12.62 19.39 16.04
CA GLN A 260 13.44 20.41 15.38
C GLN A 260 13.08 20.54 13.89
N HIS A 261 12.89 19.42 13.19
CA HIS A 261 12.52 19.40 11.77
C HIS A 261 11.22 20.18 11.52
N PHE A 262 10.14 19.86 12.24
CA PHE A 262 8.86 20.55 12.08
C PHE A 262 8.89 22.00 12.59
N ALA A 263 9.71 22.31 13.60
CA ALA A 263 9.88 23.68 14.07
C ALA A 263 10.61 24.57 13.05
N SER A 264 11.58 24.02 12.30
CA SER A 264 12.34 24.75 11.29
C SER A 264 11.63 24.82 9.93
N ASN A 265 10.95 23.75 9.53
CA ASN A 265 10.44 23.60 8.15
C ASN A 265 8.91 23.69 8.05
N GLY A 266 8.19 23.86 9.17
CA GLY A 266 6.74 23.76 9.18
C GLY A 266 6.26 22.33 8.96
N PHE A 267 5.08 22.13 8.36
CA PHE A 267 4.54 20.78 8.09
C PHE A 267 5.21 20.14 6.84
N ASP A 268 6.48 19.79 6.98
CA ASP A 268 7.29 19.15 5.94
C ASP A 268 7.36 17.63 6.12
N LEU A 269 6.46 16.92 5.45
CA LEU A 269 6.45 15.45 5.42
C LEU A 269 7.07 14.92 4.14
N ASN A 270 8.02 14.01 4.30
CA ASN A 270 8.59 13.17 3.24
C ASN A 270 8.76 11.72 3.72
N LEU A 271 9.15 10.81 2.82
CA LEU A 271 9.27 9.38 3.12
C LEU A 271 10.24 9.08 4.28
N ASN A 272 11.36 9.80 4.37
CA ASN A 272 12.36 9.56 5.40
C ASN A 272 11.85 9.98 6.79
N ILE A 273 11.16 11.13 6.86
CA ILE A 273 10.55 11.61 8.11
C ILE A 273 9.45 10.67 8.57
N VAL A 274 8.60 10.18 7.68
CA VAL A 274 7.56 9.18 8.01
C VAL A 274 8.21 7.89 8.53
N ASN A 275 9.21 7.35 7.84
CA ASN A 275 9.92 6.16 8.29
C ASN A 275 10.57 6.34 9.66
N LEU A 276 11.20 7.50 9.90
CA LEU A 276 11.80 7.83 11.19
C LEU A 276 10.76 7.88 12.31
N ILE A 277 9.60 8.50 12.09
CA ILE A 277 8.49 8.52 13.06
C ILE A 277 8.11 7.09 13.45
N PHE A 278 7.87 6.20 12.49
CA PHE A 278 7.46 4.83 12.75
C PHE A 278 8.54 4.01 13.47
N PHE A 279 9.82 4.18 13.09
CA PHE A 279 10.93 3.53 13.77
C PHE A 279 11.07 3.99 15.23
N ILE A 280 11.03 5.30 15.48
CA ILE A 280 11.19 5.87 16.82
C ILE A 280 10.02 5.48 17.71
N LEU A 281 8.79 5.56 17.21
CA LEU A 281 7.61 5.09 17.95
C LEU A 281 7.68 3.57 18.20
N GLY A 282 8.18 2.79 17.24
CA GLY A 282 8.43 1.35 17.42
C GLY A 282 9.39 1.07 18.58
N ILE A 283 10.53 1.76 18.64
CA ILE A 283 11.51 1.63 19.73
C ILE A 283 10.87 1.99 21.08
N ILE A 284 10.13 3.10 21.14
CA ILE A 284 9.49 3.57 22.38
C ILE A 284 8.41 2.58 22.82
N PHE A 285 7.52 2.14 21.93
CA PHE A 285 6.36 1.32 22.29
C PHE A 285 6.71 -0.13 22.61
N HIS A 286 7.88 -0.62 22.16
CA HIS A 286 8.42 -1.92 22.57
C HIS A 286 9.26 -1.87 23.85
N GLY A 287 9.59 -0.68 24.37
CA GLY A 287 10.19 -0.53 25.69
C GLY A 287 11.66 -0.93 25.81
N THR A 288 12.07 -2.13 25.37
CA THR A 288 13.46 -2.61 25.45
C THR A 288 14.04 -2.98 24.08
N PRO A 289 15.37 -2.89 23.87
CA PRO A 289 16.01 -3.33 22.64
C PRO A 289 15.67 -4.78 22.28
N LYS A 290 15.63 -5.68 23.27
CA LYS A 290 15.30 -7.10 23.08
C LYS A 290 13.90 -7.31 22.50
N GLN A 291 12.89 -6.62 23.03
CA GLN A 291 11.51 -6.70 22.52
C GLN A 291 11.40 -6.08 21.12
N PHE A 292 12.04 -4.93 20.90
CA PHE A 292 12.08 -4.28 19.59
C PHE A 292 12.73 -5.16 18.52
N LEU A 293 13.88 -5.78 18.81
CA LEU A 293 14.57 -6.67 17.88
C LEU A 293 13.78 -7.95 17.58
N ALA A 294 13.09 -8.52 18.57
CA ALA A 294 12.18 -9.64 18.36
C ALA A 294 11.01 -9.27 17.44
N ALA A 295 10.46 -8.07 17.62
CA ALA A 295 9.42 -7.52 16.75
C ALA A 295 9.93 -7.31 15.31
N ILE A 296 11.14 -6.76 15.15
CA ILE A 296 11.81 -6.61 13.84
C ILE A 296 11.95 -7.96 13.17
N ALA A 297 12.51 -8.97 13.85
CA ALA A 297 12.72 -10.31 13.29
C ALA A 297 11.42 -10.97 12.79
N THR A 298 10.29 -10.63 13.40
CA THR A 298 8.96 -11.05 12.94
C THR A 298 8.51 -10.24 11.74
N ALA A 299 8.64 -8.92 11.80
CA ALA A 299 8.23 -8.00 10.73
C ALA A 299 8.96 -8.25 9.40
N VAL A 300 10.28 -8.49 9.42
CA VAL A 300 11.07 -8.66 8.18
C VAL A 300 10.58 -9.85 7.34
N LYS A 301 10.04 -10.90 7.97
CA LYS A 301 9.48 -12.06 7.27
C LYS A 301 8.32 -11.68 6.33
N THR A 302 7.59 -10.61 6.65
CA THR A 302 6.46 -10.15 5.83
C THR A 302 6.90 -9.34 4.61
N ALA A 303 8.15 -8.89 4.56
CA ALA A 303 8.72 -8.19 3.42
C ALA A 303 9.33 -9.13 2.36
N GLY A 304 9.36 -10.45 2.58
CA GLY A 304 10.01 -11.40 1.66
C GLY A 304 9.47 -11.34 0.23
N GLY A 305 8.14 -11.19 0.08
CA GLY A 305 7.51 -11.02 -1.24
C GLY A 305 7.96 -9.75 -1.96
N ILE A 306 8.12 -8.65 -1.22
CA ILE A 306 8.63 -7.37 -1.74
C ILE A 306 10.06 -7.53 -2.22
N ILE A 307 10.95 -8.03 -1.35
CA ILE A 307 12.38 -8.18 -1.61
C ILE A 307 12.62 -9.02 -2.88
N PHE A 308 11.87 -10.10 -3.05
CA PHE A 308 12.05 -11.02 -4.16
C PHE A 308 11.39 -10.57 -5.47
N GLN A 309 10.19 -9.98 -5.43
CA GLN A 309 9.43 -9.67 -6.64
C GLN A 309 9.72 -8.27 -7.21
N PHE A 310 10.13 -7.30 -6.40
CA PHE A 310 10.44 -5.94 -6.90
C PHE A 310 11.48 -5.93 -8.04
N PRO A 311 12.55 -6.74 -8.01
CA PRO A 311 13.48 -6.82 -9.14
C PRO A 311 12.82 -7.25 -10.46
N PHE A 312 11.83 -8.15 -10.42
CA PHE A 312 11.06 -8.52 -11.62
C PHE A 312 10.23 -7.35 -12.14
N TYR A 313 9.56 -6.62 -11.25
CA TYR A 313 8.83 -5.41 -11.63
C TYR A 313 9.76 -4.31 -12.15
N ALA A 314 10.99 -4.20 -11.62
CA ALA A 314 12.01 -3.29 -12.14
C ALA A 314 12.48 -3.70 -13.54
N GLY A 315 12.63 -5.01 -13.80
CA GLY A 315 12.92 -5.51 -15.15
C GLY A 315 11.78 -5.24 -16.13
N ILE A 316 10.52 -5.42 -15.70
CA ILE A 316 9.34 -5.02 -16.49
C ILE A 316 9.38 -3.52 -16.78
N MET A 317 9.67 -2.70 -15.77
CA MET A 317 9.81 -1.26 -15.91
C MET A 317 10.91 -0.90 -16.92
N GLY A 318 12.06 -1.57 -16.86
CA GLY A 318 13.16 -1.42 -17.82
C GLY A 318 12.69 -1.64 -19.25
N MET A 319 12.02 -2.77 -19.51
CA MET A 319 11.36 -3.03 -20.79
C MET A 319 10.40 -1.93 -21.20
N MET A 320 9.47 -1.53 -20.32
CA MET A 320 8.44 -0.55 -20.65
C MET A 320 8.98 0.85 -20.98
N VAL A 321 10.00 1.29 -20.25
CA VAL A 321 10.61 2.62 -20.42
C VAL A 321 11.48 2.65 -21.67
N THR A 322 12.43 1.72 -21.77
CA THR A 322 13.46 1.78 -22.80
C THR A 322 12.97 1.37 -24.18
N SER A 323 11.97 0.48 -24.26
CA SER A 323 11.30 0.17 -25.53
C SER A 323 10.35 1.28 -26.01
N GLY A 324 9.96 2.21 -25.12
CA GLY A 324 8.94 3.21 -25.40
C GLY A 324 7.49 2.73 -25.20
N LEU A 325 7.27 1.46 -24.80
CA LEU A 325 5.92 0.90 -24.61
C LEU A 325 5.06 1.69 -23.61
N ALA A 326 5.66 2.21 -22.53
CA ALA A 326 4.95 3.09 -21.60
C ALA A 326 4.49 4.41 -22.24
N GLY A 327 5.30 4.94 -23.17
CA GLY A 327 4.97 6.08 -24.02
C GLY A 327 3.76 5.78 -24.88
N VAL A 328 3.77 4.67 -25.62
CA VAL A 328 2.65 4.24 -26.47
C VAL A 328 1.32 4.20 -25.71
N ILE A 329 1.32 3.62 -24.50
CA ILE A 329 0.10 3.54 -23.66
C ILE A 329 -0.35 4.95 -23.22
N SER A 330 0.58 5.77 -22.74
CA SER A 330 0.28 7.10 -22.20
C SER A 330 -0.20 8.06 -23.29
N GLU A 331 0.48 8.09 -24.43
CA GLU A 331 0.17 8.94 -25.58
C GLU A 331 -1.21 8.65 -26.17
N TRP A 332 -1.67 7.39 -26.13
CA TRP A 332 -3.03 7.04 -26.54
C TRP A 332 -4.10 7.80 -25.73
N PHE A 333 -3.92 7.91 -24.41
CA PHE A 333 -4.82 8.66 -23.55
C PHE A 333 -4.64 10.18 -23.73
N VAL A 334 -3.39 10.66 -23.89
CA VAL A 334 -3.11 12.07 -24.19
C VAL A 334 -3.78 12.51 -25.49
N ALA A 335 -3.71 11.70 -26.55
CA ALA A 335 -4.24 12.01 -27.88
C ALA A 335 -5.77 12.21 -27.91
N ILE A 336 -6.49 11.60 -26.96
CA ILE A 336 -7.95 11.78 -26.81
C ILE A 336 -8.32 12.76 -25.70
N SER A 337 -7.32 13.32 -25.00
CA SER A 337 -7.54 14.22 -23.86
C SER A 337 -7.85 15.65 -24.30
N THR A 338 -8.63 16.32 -23.46
CA THR A 338 -8.85 17.77 -23.47
C THR A 338 -8.43 18.31 -22.10
N GLU A 339 -8.32 19.64 -21.94
CA GLU A 339 -8.06 20.28 -20.64
C GLU A 339 -8.98 19.73 -19.52
N HIS A 340 -10.26 19.49 -19.85
CA HIS A 340 -11.25 18.98 -18.91
C HIS A 340 -11.17 17.46 -18.64
N THR A 341 -10.72 16.66 -19.61
CA THR A 341 -10.70 15.19 -19.48
C THR A 341 -9.33 14.63 -19.14
N PHE A 342 -8.28 15.45 -19.18
CA PHE A 342 -6.90 15.03 -19.05
C PHE A 342 -6.62 14.27 -17.76
N HIS A 343 -6.90 14.85 -16.59
CA HIS A 343 -6.63 14.18 -15.30
C HIS A 343 -7.39 12.87 -15.14
N LEU A 344 -8.60 12.77 -15.69
CA LEU A 344 -9.38 11.53 -15.69
C LEU A 344 -8.70 10.45 -16.55
N PHE A 345 -8.25 10.80 -17.75
CA PHE A 345 -7.58 9.86 -18.65
C PHE A 345 -6.17 9.50 -18.18
N THR A 346 -5.45 10.43 -17.55
CA THR A 346 -4.21 10.15 -16.82
C THR A 346 -4.43 9.13 -15.71
N PHE A 347 -5.52 9.25 -14.94
CA PHE A 347 -5.89 8.25 -13.93
C PHE A 347 -6.13 6.86 -14.52
N TYR A 348 -6.83 6.75 -15.65
CA TYR A 348 -7.04 5.47 -16.32
C TYR A 348 -5.76 4.89 -16.92
N ALA A 349 -4.93 5.71 -17.57
CA ALA A 349 -3.62 5.31 -18.07
C ALA A 349 -2.75 4.77 -16.92
N ALA A 350 -2.72 5.49 -15.80
CA ALA A 350 -2.01 5.08 -14.60
C ALA A 350 -2.53 3.77 -14.02
N GLY A 351 -3.84 3.55 -14.02
CA GLY A 351 -4.43 2.26 -13.63
C GLY A 351 -3.96 1.11 -14.51
N VAL A 352 -3.89 1.31 -15.83
CA VAL A 352 -3.39 0.29 -16.77
C VAL A 352 -1.90 0.00 -16.53
N VAL A 353 -1.08 1.03 -16.39
CA VAL A 353 0.38 0.89 -16.17
C VAL A 353 0.69 0.19 -14.84
N ASN A 354 -0.08 0.47 -13.78
CA ASN A 354 0.13 -0.11 -12.45
C ASN A 354 0.03 -1.65 -12.42
N PHE A 355 -0.72 -2.28 -13.33
CA PHE A 355 -0.70 -3.74 -13.44
C PHE A 355 0.70 -4.29 -13.72
N PHE A 356 1.48 -3.55 -14.51
CA PHE A 356 2.82 -3.93 -14.93
C PHE A 356 3.90 -3.40 -13.98
N VAL A 357 3.69 -2.23 -13.38
CA VAL A 357 4.63 -1.59 -12.44
C VAL A 357 3.86 -1.16 -11.18
N PRO A 358 3.56 -2.07 -10.23
CA PRO A 358 2.72 -1.81 -9.06
C PRO A 358 3.49 -1.09 -7.95
N SER A 359 4.02 0.08 -8.27
CA SER A 359 4.97 0.82 -7.44
C SER A 359 4.82 2.31 -7.73
N GLY A 360 4.23 3.08 -6.82
CA GLY A 360 3.97 4.49 -7.07
C GLY A 360 5.21 5.31 -7.45
N GLY A 361 6.37 5.01 -6.83
CA GLY A 361 7.64 5.65 -7.20
C GLY A 361 8.17 5.21 -8.56
N GLY A 362 8.12 3.90 -8.86
CA GLY A 362 8.54 3.37 -10.17
C GLY A 362 7.62 3.86 -11.29
N GLN A 363 6.32 3.83 -11.06
CA GLN A 363 5.29 4.30 -11.96
C GLN A 363 5.44 5.80 -12.29
N TRP A 364 5.75 6.62 -11.27
CA TRP A 364 6.04 8.03 -11.48
C TRP A 364 7.27 8.24 -12.36
N ALA A 365 8.35 7.51 -12.13
CA ALA A 365 9.55 7.60 -12.96
C ALA A 365 9.27 7.26 -14.44
N VAL A 366 8.30 6.39 -14.71
CA VAL A 366 7.91 6.01 -16.08
C VAL A 366 6.96 7.01 -16.74
N GLN A 367 5.88 7.40 -16.05
CA GLN A 367 4.80 8.18 -16.66
C GLN A 367 4.98 9.69 -16.57
N ALA A 368 5.74 10.20 -15.58
CA ALA A 368 5.85 11.62 -15.36
C ALA A 368 6.37 12.41 -16.58
N PRO A 369 7.42 11.99 -17.31
CA PRO A 369 7.92 12.77 -18.45
C PRO A 369 6.82 13.08 -19.48
N ILE A 370 6.08 12.04 -19.89
CA ILE A 370 5.02 12.14 -20.91
C ILE A 370 3.83 12.95 -20.39
N MET A 371 3.40 12.69 -19.16
CA MET A 371 2.22 13.33 -18.59
C MET A 371 2.48 14.78 -18.20
N LEU A 372 3.70 15.14 -17.81
CA LEU A 372 4.09 16.52 -17.52
C LEU A 372 4.19 17.34 -18.80
N GLU A 373 4.79 16.81 -19.87
CA GLU A 373 4.81 17.48 -21.18
C GLU A 373 3.39 17.74 -21.70
N ALA A 374 2.52 16.73 -21.64
CA ALA A 374 1.12 16.90 -22.01
C ALA A 374 0.37 17.88 -21.10
N SER A 375 0.72 17.92 -19.80
CA SER A 375 0.15 18.89 -18.86
C SER A 375 0.53 20.31 -19.23
N GLU A 376 1.79 20.54 -19.61
CA GLU A 376 2.28 21.84 -20.05
C GLU A 376 1.56 22.29 -21.33
N ALA A 377 1.48 21.41 -22.33
CA ALA A 377 0.85 21.68 -23.61
C ALA A 377 -0.65 22.02 -23.47
N LEU A 378 -1.34 21.39 -22.52
CA LEU A 378 -2.76 21.63 -22.24
C LEU A 378 -2.99 22.73 -21.19
N GLY A 379 -1.95 23.28 -20.57
CA GLY A 379 -2.07 24.30 -19.53
C GLY A 379 -2.72 23.82 -18.24
N VAL A 380 -2.60 22.53 -17.91
CA VAL A 380 -3.23 21.91 -16.72
C VAL A 380 -2.24 21.68 -15.57
N SER A 381 -2.77 21.55 -14.36
CA SER A 381 -1.97 21.44 -13.12
C SER A 381 -1.08 20.17 -13.06
N TYR A 382 0.23 20.37 -12.86
CA TYR A 382 1.18 19.28 -12.58
C TYR A 382 0.89 18.54 -11.27
N SER A 383 0.51 19.26 -10.21
CA SER A 383 0.20 18.64 -8.92
C SER A 383 -1.00 17.70 -9.03
N LYS A 384 -2.04 18.09 -9.78
CA LYS A 384 -3.20 17.25 -10.07
C LYS A 384 -2.88 16.11 -11.02
N THR A 385 -1.99 16.31 -11.99
CA THR A 385 -1.47 15.22 -12.85
C THR A 385 -0.74 14.16 -12.04
N ALA A 386 0.14 14.57 -11.12
CA ALA A 386 0.83 13.66 -10.22
C ALA A 386 -0.15 12.87 -9.34
N MET A 387 -1.19 13.53 -8.83
CA MET A 387 -2.23 12.87 -8.04
C MET A 387 -3.14 11.97 -8.87
N ALA A 388 -3.40 12.28 -10.14
CA ALA A 388 -4.13 11.39 -11.03
C ALA A 388 -3.36 10.07 -11.24
N ILE A 389 -2.04 10.16 -11.42
CA ILE A 389 -1.17 8.97 -11.49
C ILE A 389 -1.19 8.20 -10.16
N ALA A 390 -1.09 8.91 -9.04
CA ALA A 390 -1.15 8.32 -7.70
C ALA A 390 -2.47 7.55 -7.45
N TRP A 391 -3.60 8.14 -7.83
CA TRP A 391 -4.88 7.46 -7.69
C TRP A 391 -5.01 6.26 -8.62
N GLY A 392 -4.42 6.29 -9.83
CA GLY A 392 -4.43 5.17 -10.77
C GLY A 392 -3.66 3.97 -10.23
N ASP A 393 -2.49 4.23 -9.62
CA ASP A 393 -1.72 3.23 -8.88
C ASP A 393 -2.58 2.61 -7.75
N ALA A 394 -3.09 3.45 -6.85
CA ALA A 394 -3.87 2.99 -5.70
C ALA A 394 -5.11 2.20 -6.10
N TRP A 395 -5.75 2.61 -7.19
CA TRP A 395 -6.98 2.01 -7.69
C TRP A 395 -6.80 0.55 -8.07
N THR A 396 -5.87 0.27 -8.98
CA THR A 396 -5.74 -1.08 -9.54
C THR A 396 -4.98 -2.03 -8.64
N ASN A 397 -4.32 -1.53 -7.58
CA ASN A 397 -3.84 -2.37 -6.48
C ASN A 397 -4.96 -3.22 -5.85
N MET A 398 -6.23 -2.82 -5.96
CA MET A 398 -7.35 -3.66 -5.50
C MET A 398 -7.46 -5.00 -6.23
N ILE A 399 -6.93 -5.12 -7.45
CA ILE A 399 -6.93 -6.40 -8.18
C ILE A 399 -5.53 -6.86 -8.59
N GLN A 400 -4.50 -6.11 -8.17
CA GLN A 400 -3.11 -6.51 -8.25
C GLN A 400 -2.73 -7.25 -6.94
N PRO A 401 -2.43 -8.55 -6.97
CA PRO A 401 -2.32 -9.36 -5.75
C PRO A 401 -1.04 -9.13 -4.93
N PHE A 402 -0.08 -8.37 -5.44
CA PHE A 402 1.23 -8.13 -4.85
C PHE A 402 1.14 -7.47 -3.47
N TRP A 403 0.43 -6.34 -3.36
CA TRP A 403 0.31 -5.59 -2.09
C TRP A 403 -0.61 -6.26 -1.07
N ALA A 404 -1.38 -7.28 -1.47
CA ALA A 404 -2.18 -8.07 -0.55
C ALA A 404 -1.33 -9.04 0.28
N LEU A 405 -0.11 -9.38 -0.17
CA LEU A 405 0.75 -10.39 0.45
C LEU A 405 0.98 -10.19 1.95
N PRO A 406 1.30 -8.99 2.47
CA PRO A 406 1.54 -8.81 3.90
C PRO A 406 0.28 -9.09 4.74
N ALA A 407 -0.88 -8.59 4.31
CA ALA A 407 -2.15 -8.82 4.98
C ALA A 407 -2.56 -10.29 4.95
N LEU A 408 -2.35 -10.96 3.81
CA LEU A 408 -2.68 -12.37 3.60
C LEU A 408 -1.79 -13.30 4.41
N ALA A 409 -0.49 -12.98 4.53
CA ALA A 409 0.44 -13.72 5.37
C ALA A 409 0.02 -13.72 6.85
N ILE A 410 -0.49 -12.59 7.34
CA ILE A 410 -1.06 -12.47 8.70
C ILE A 410 -2.36 -13.27 8.79
N ALA A 411 -3.22 -13.15 7.78
CA ALA A 411 -4.56 -13.76 7.75
C ALA A 411 -4.55 -15.29 7.59
N GLY A 412 -3.48 -15.86 7.04
CA GLY A 412 -3.44 -17.27 6.64
C GLY A 412 -4.33 -17.57 5.42
N LEU A 413 -4.53 -16.58 4.55
CA LEU A 413 -5.32 -16.70 3.32
C LEU A 413 -4.44 -16.53 2.07
N ARG A 414 -4.95 -16.93 0.92
CA ARG A 414 -4.33 -16.67 -0.39
C ARG A 414 -5.04 -15.51 -1.08
N ALA A 415 -4.37 -14.86 -2.04
CA ALA A 415 -4.92 -13.71 -2.76
C ALA A 415 -6.29 -14.02 -3.38
N LYS A 416 -6.43 -15.20 -3.96
CA LYS A 416 -7.67 -15.68 -4.58
C LYS A 416 -8.85 -15.79 -3.63
N ASP A 417 -8.61 -15.92 -2.32
CA ASP A 417 -9.66 -16.05 -1.31
C ASP A 417 -10.36 -14.70 -1.02
N ILE A 418 -9.73 -13.57 -1.36
CA ILE A 418 -10.29 -12.22 -1.12
C ILE A 418 -10.53 -11.41 -2.39
N MET A 419 -9.81 -11.70 -3.48
CA MET A 419 -9.73 -10.80 -4.64
C MET A 419 -11.08 -10.55 -5.32
N GLY A 420 -12.00 -11.52 -5.27
CA GLY A 420 -13.32 -11.35 -5.86
C GLY A 420 -14.16 -10.27 -5.19
N TYR A 421 -13.95 -10.01 -3.89
CA TYR A 421 -14.53 -8.85 -3.19
C TYR A 421 -13.85 -7.54 -3.62
N CYS A 422 -12.53 -7.57 -3.79
CA CYS A 422 -11.74 -6.40 -4.16
C CYS A 422 -12.07 -5.88 -5.57
N VAL A 423 -12.57 -6.73 -6.48
CA VAL A 423 -13.14 -6.28 -7.78
C VAL A 423 -14.28 -5.27 -7.59
N PHE A 424 -15.15 -5.44 -6.59
CA PHE A 424 -16.23 -4.46 -6.37
C PHE A 424 -15.70 -3.17 -5.77
N VAL A 425 -14.68 -3.26 -4.91
CA VAL A 425 -13.97 -2.09 -4.37
C VAL A 425 -13.31 -1.33 -5.51
N LEU A 426 -12.66 -2.00 -6.45
CA LEU A 426 -12.13 -1.42 -7.68
C LEU A 426 -13.21 -0.68 -8.45
N LEU A 427 -14.35 -1.31 -8.76
CA LEU A 427 -15.41 -0.66 -9.54
C LEU A 427 -15.98 0.59 -8.84
N LEU A 428 -16.26 0.50 -7.54
CA LEU A 428 -16.79 1.63 -6.78
C LEU A 428 -15.76 2.77 -6.66
N SER A 429 -14.52 2.43 -6.28
CA SER A 429 -13.48 3.44 -6.10
C SER A 429 -13.12 4.10 -7.42
N GLY A 430 -13.07 3.34 -8.52
CA GLY A 430 -12.87 3.87 -9.86
C GLY A 430 -13.93 4.91 -10.22
N LEU A 431 -15.21 4.64 -9.93
CA LEU A 431 -16.29 5.61 -10.14
C LEU A 431 -16.10 6.87 -9.28
N VAL A 432 -15.85 6.71 -7.96
CA VAL A 432 -15.70 7.83 -7.03
C VAL A 432 -14.50 8.72 -7.39
N ILE A 433 -13.36 8.11 -7.68
CA ILE A 433 -12.13 8.82 -8.09
C ILE A 433 -12.36 9.51 -9.45
N SER A 434 -13.00 8.85 -10.40
CA SER A 434 -13.32 9.43 -11.72
C SER A 434 -14.15 10.70 -11.58
N ILE A 435 -15.22 10.66 -10.78
CA ILE A 435 -16.06 11.82 -10.48
C ILE A 435 -15.21 12.91 -9.82
N GLY A 436 -14.37 12.52 -8.86
CA GLY A 436 -13.46 13.43 -8.16
C GLY A 436 -12.56 14.20 -9.10
N LEU A 437 -11.82 13.51 -9.98
CA LEU A 437 -10.85 14.12 -10.89
C LEU A 437 -11.49 14.89 -12.05
N PHE A 438 -12.70 14.50 -12.46
CA PHE A 438 -13.41 15.14 -13.56
C PHE A 438 -14.07 16.47 -13.15
N PHE A 439 -14.64 16.55 -11.95
CA PHE A 439 -15.40 17.73 -11.51
C PHE A 439 -14.63 18.70 -10.61
N PHE A 440 -13.61 18.23 -9.91
CA PHE A 440 -12.72 19.05 -9.06
C PHE A 440 -11.31 18.87 -9.57
#